data_AF-A0A9X5BID7-F1
#
_entry.id   AF-A0A9X5BID7-F1
#
_cell.length_a   1.000
_cell.length_b   1.000
_cell.length_c   1.000
_cell.angle_alpha   90.00
_cell.angle_beta   90.00
_cell.angle_gamma   90.00
#
_symmetry.space_group_name_H-M   'P 1'
#
loop_
_entity.id
_entity.type
_entity.pdbx_description
1 polymer ?
#
loop_
_entity_poly.entity_id
_entity_poly.type
_entity_poly.pdbx_seq_one_letter_code
_entity_poly.pdbx_strand_id
1 'polypeptide(L)'
;MEHDVNLNIHYSAPQEIWRKIDDIYESMPYWDGTVQGAKWTGENINLWASVEPGGVQIAGVMPDDIWEEWYDELKEKLTVALGYEIGEPEDGFDFKYWE
;
A
#
# COMPACT_ATOMS: atom_id res chain seq x y z
N MET A 1 0.13 16.72 2.06
CA MET A 1 0.08 17.19 0.66
C MET A 1 -0.62 16.13 -0.19
N GLU A 2 -0.52 16.19 -1.52
CA GLU A 2 -0.92 15.07 -2.39
C GLU A 2 0.27 14.10 -2.51
N HIS A 3 0.00 12.81 -2.40
CA HIS A 3 0.97 11.72 -2.45
C HIS A 3 0.58 10.76 -3.58
N ASP A 4 1.58 10.20 -4.26
CA ASP A 4 1.43 9.21 -5.33
C ASP A 4 2.69 8.37 -5.38
N VAL A 5 2.59 7.11 -4.95
CA VAL A 5 3.72 6.16 -4.83
C VAL A 5 3.32 4.79 -5.37
N ASN A 6 4.30 4.03 -5.85
CA ASN A 6 4.09 2.66 -6.34
C ASN A 6 4.95 1.69 -5.55
N LEU A 7 4.34 0.68 -4.93
CA LEU A 7 5.02 -0.40 -4.23
C LEU A 7 5.34 -1.55 -5.18
N ASN A 8 6.50 -2.19 -4.99
CA ASN A 8 7.03 -3.35 -5.73
C ASN A 8 6.23 -4.67 -5.54
N ILE A 9 4.92 -4.59 -5.46
CA ILE A 9 3.99 -5.72 -5.40
C ILE A 9 3.39 -5.91 -6.79
N HIS A 10 3.81 -6.97 -7.49
CA HIS A 10 3.36 -7.21 -8.85
C HIS A 10 1.88 -7.65 -8.89
N TYR A 11 1.11 -7.16 -9.87
CA TYR A 11 -0.33 -7.46 -10.00
C TYR A 11 -0.65 -8.96 -10.16
N SER A 12 0.34 -9.76 -10.56
CA SER A 12 0.21 -11.22 -10.70
C SER A 12 0.36 -11.97 -9.38
N ALA A 13 0.43 -11.28 -8.24
CA ALA A 13 0.49 -11.93 -6.93
C ALA A 13 -0.69 -12.91 -6.74
N PRO A 14 -0.46 -14.08 -6.13
CA PRO A 14 -1.52 -15.05 -5.92
C PRO A 14 -2.53 -14.56 -4.88
N GLN A 15 -3.75 -15.11 -4.91
CA GLN A 15 -4.86 -14.67 -4.04
C GLN A 15 -4.51 -14.67 -2.54
N GLU A 16 -3.65 -15.57 -2.10
CA GLU A 16 -3.20 -15.63 -0.70
C GLU A 16 -2.36 -14.40 -0.30
N ILE A 17 -1.62 -13.81 -1.24
CA ILE A 17 -0.85 -12.59 -1.02
C ILE A 17 -1.79 -11.40 -0.96
N TRP A 18 -2.79 -11.33 -1.84
CA TRP A 18 -3.82 -10.30 -1.79
C TRP A 18 -4.60 -10.31 -0.48
N ARG A 19 -4.95 -11.49 0.05
CA ARG A 19 -5.60 -11.58 1.38
C ARG A 19 -4.74 -11.00 2.50
N LYS A 20 -3.42 -11.25 2.48
CA LYS A 20 -2.50 -10.65 3.46
C LYS A 20 -2.44 -9.13 3.30
N ILE A 21 -2.45 -8.62 2.06
CA ILE A 21 -2.45 -7.18 1.78
C ILE A 21 -3.74 -6.56 2.31
N ASP A 22 -4.89 -7.18 2.06
CA ASP A 22 -6.18 -6.75 2.59
C ASP A 22 -6.16 -6.69 4.13
N ASP A 23 -5.68 -7.75 4.80
CA ASP A 23 -5.54 -7.79 6.26
C ASP A 23 -4.66 -6.63 6.79
N ILE A 24 -3.57 -6.31 6.09
CA ILE A 24 -2.71 -5.17 6.46
C ILE A 24 -3.43 -3.84 6.23
N TYR A 25 -4.08 -3.65 5.08
CA TYR A 25 -4.82 -2.43 4.78
C TYR A 25 -5.91 -2.14 5.80
N GLU A 26 -6.67 -3.17 6.19
CA GLU A 26 -7.70 -3.09 7.24
C GLU A 26 -7.12 -2.74 8.62
N SER A 27 -5.85 -3.09 8.86
CA SER A 27 -5.15 -2.79 10.12
C SER A 27 -4.60 -1.37 10.22
N MET A 28 -4.54 -0.63 9.11
CA MET A 28 -3.92 0.70 9.09
C MET A 28 -4.87 1.76 9.67
N PRO A 29 -4.35 2.80 10.36
CA PRO A 29 -5.16 3.92 10.80
C PRO A 29 -5.94 4.55 9.65
N TYR A 30 -7.11 5.10 9.97
CA TYR A 30 -8.03 5.76 9.03
C TYR A 30 -8.71 4.85 8.00
N TRP A 31 -8.60 3.53 8.15
CA TRP A 31 -9.26 2.60 7.24
C TRP A 31 -10.78 2.82 7.15
N ASP A 32 -11.29 2.97 5.93
CA ASP A 32 -12.71 3.23 5.64
C ASP A 32 -13.30 2.27 4.58
N GLY A 33 -12.48 1.34 4.06
CA GLY A 33 -12.99 0.07 3.55
C GLY A 33 -12.79 -0.20 2.06
N THR A 34 -13.51 -1.23 1.59
CA THR A 34 -13.27 -2.01 0.37
C THR A 34 -14.47 -2.09 -0.58
N VAL A 35 -15.61 -1.45 -0.26
CA VAL A 35 -16.80 -1.45 -1.14
C VAL A 35 -16.51 -0.78 -2.49
N GLN A 36 -15.58 0.17 -2.53
CA GLN A 36 -15.11 0.82 -3.76
C GLN A 36 -13.59 0.66 -3.96
N GLY A 37 -13.01 -0.42 -3.43
CA GLY A 37 -11.56 -0.58 -3.30
C GLY A 37 -11.03 0.05 -2.01
N ALA A 38 -9.75 -0.21 -1.72
CA ALA A 38 -9.09 0.20 -0.49
C ALA A 38 -9.04 1.72 -0.34
N LYS A 39 -9.53 2.23 0.80
CA LYS A 39 -9.57 3.66 1.12
C LYS A 39 -9.25 3.92 2.58
N TRP A 40 -8.60 5.05 2.82
CA TRP A 40 -8.38 5.62 4.15
C TRP A 40 -8.90 7.05 4.19
N THR A 41 -9.79 7.36 5.11
CA THR A 41 -10.47 8.66 5.20
C THR A 41 -10.43 9.24 6.61
N GLY A 42 -10.36 10.58 6.70
CA GLY A 42 -10.25 11.32 7.95
C GLY A 42 -10.24 12.84 7.72
N GLU A 43 -9.95 13.62 8.76
CA GLU A 43 -9.82 15.07 8.62
C GLU A 43 -8.61 15.39 7.72
N ASN A 44 -8.85 15.95 6.54
CA ASN A 44 -7.84 16.18 5.49
C ASN A 44 -7.12 14.91 5.00
N ILE A 45 -7.74 13.73 5.18
CA ILE A 45 -7.21 12.44 4.72
C ILE A 45 -8.20 11.82 3.74
N ASN A 46 -7.71 11.47 2.56
CA ASN A 46 -8.42 10.71 1.54
C ASN A 46 -7.39 10.01 0.65
N LEU A 47 -6.95 8.83 1.09
CA LEU A 47 -6.05 7.95 0.35
C LEU A 47 -6.83 6.78 -0.26
N TRP A 48 -6.32 6.25 -1.35
CA TRP A 48 -6.79 5.02 -1.96
C TRP A 48 -5.62 4.18 -2.47
N ALA A 49 -5.87 2.89 -2.67
CA ALA A 49 -4.94 1.99 -3.34
C ALA A 49 -5.53 1.38 -4.60
N SER A 50 -4.70 1.17 -5.62
CA SER A 50 -5.05 0.43 -6.85
C SER A 50 -3.94 -0.52 -7.25
N VAL A 51 -4.31 -1.54 -8.02
CA VAL A 51 -3.37 -2.47 -8.64
C VAL A 51 -3.11 -2.00 -10.06
N GLU A 52 -1.88 -1.58 -10.34
CA GLU A 52 -1.46 -1.05 -11.63
C GLU A 52 -0.36 -1.94 -12.24
N PRO A 53 -0.08 -1.84 -13.56
CA PRO A 53 1.03 -2.56 -14.18
C PRO A 53 2.39 -2.27 -13.54
N GLY A 54 2.55 -1.07 -12.96
CA GLY A 54 3.75 -0.61 -12.26
C GLY A 54 3.82 -1.01 -10.78
N GLY A 55 2.89 -1.83 -10.29
CA GLY A 55 2.83 -2.24 -8.89
C GLY A 55 1.55 -1.80 -8.20
N VAL A 56 1.55 -1.86 -6.87
CA VAL A 56 0.44 -1.38 -6.06
C VAL A 56 0.61 0.12 -5.83
N GLN A 57 -0.29 0.92 -6.38
CA GLN A 57 -0.28 2.36 -6.22
C GLN A 57 -0.99 2.74 -4.93
N ILE A 58 -0.42 3.67 -4.15
CA ILE A 58 -1.10 4.40 -3.07
C ILE A 58 -1.10 5.88 -3.46
N ALA A 59 -2.28 6.49 -3.51
CA ALA A 59 -2.40 7.88 -3.91
C ALA A 59 -3.52 8.63 -3.18
N GLY A 60 -3.42 9.95 -3.14
CA GLY A 60 -4.43 10.84 -2.58
C GLY A 60 -3.85 11.89 -1.65
N VAL A 61 -4.63 12.33 -0.66
CA VAL A 61 -4.24 13.41 0.26
C VAL A 61 -4.08 12.89 1.68
N MET A 62 -2.96 13.23 2.32
CA MET A 62 -2.71 13.05 3.75
C MET A 62 -1.73 14.14 4.23
N PRO A 63 -1.89 14.72 5.42
CA PRO A 63 -0.89 15.61 6.01
C PRO A 63 0.49 14.93 6.09
N ASP A 64 1.58 15.65 5.83
CA ASP A 64 2.90 15.01 5.63
C ASP A 64 3.45 14.41 6.92
N ASP A 65 3.17 15.06 8.05
CA ASP A 65 3.49 14.57 9.39
C ASP A 65 2.82 13.24 9.71
N ILE A 66 1.61 13.01 9.18
CA ILE A 66 0.90 11.75 9.32
C ILE A 66 1.39 10.74 8.27
N TRP A 67 1.62 11.20 7.03
CA TRP A 67 2.02 10.36 5.91
C TRP A 67 3.34 9.65 6.16
N GLU A 68 4.37 10.35 6.66
CA GLU A 68 5.68 9.75 6.91
C GLU A 68 5.57 8.54 7.84
N GLU A 69 4.89 8.69 8.98
CA GLU A 69 4.67 7.60 9.95
C GLU A 69 3.76 6.50 9.36
N TRP A 70 2.68 6.88 8.70
CA TRP A 70 1.69 5.94 8.14
C TRP A 70 2.29 5.08 7.03
N TYR A 71 3.07 5.68 6.14
CA TYR A 71 3.66 4.99 4.98
C TYR A 71 4.80 4.06 5.40
N ASP A 72 5.63 4.47 6.36
CA ASP A 72 6.66 3.61 6.91
C ASP A 72 6.05 2.40 7.65
N GLU A 73 4.99 2.60 8.44
CA GLU A 73 4.26 1.50 9.09
C GLU A 73 3.64 0.55 8.06
N LEU A 74 3.05 1.07 6.97
CA LEU A 74 2.49 0.25 5.89
C LEU A 74 3.57 -0.64 5.27
N LYS A 75 4.71 -0.05 4.85
CA LYS A 75 5.81 -0.80 4.23
C LYS A 75 6.38 -1.85 5.17
N GLU A 76 6.55 -1.53 6.46
CA GLU A 76 7.04 -2.47 7.46
C GLU A 76 6.09 -3.67 7.61
N LYS A 77 4.80 -3.40 7.80
CA LYS A 77 3.78 -4.46 7.94
C LYS A 77 3.69 -5.35 6.71
N LEU A 78 3.69 -4.75 5.51
CA LEU A 78 3.70 -5.50 4.25
C LEU A 78 4.98 -6.33 4.10
N THR A 79 6.15 -5.75 4.41
CA THR A 79 7.43 -6.46 4.37
C THR A 79 7.42 -7.71 5.24
N VAL A 80 6.95 -7.57 6.49
CA VAL A 80 6.83 -8.69 7.43
C VAL A 80 5.82 -9.73 6.93
N ALA A 81 4.65 -9.32 6.46
CA ALA A 81 3.57 -10.23 6.04
C ALA A 81 3.92 -11.01 4.75
N LEU A 82 4.60 -10.36 3.81
CA LEU A 82 4.90 -10.89 2.48
C LEU A 82 6.28 -11.58 2.40
N GLY A 83 7.17 -11.30 3.36
CA GLY A 83 8.47 -11.96 3.50
C GLY A 83 9.49 -11.52 2.44
N TYR A 84 9.39 -10.29 1.96
CA TYR A 84 10.38 -9.61 1.12
C TYR A 84 10.26 -8.10 1.33
N GLU A 85 11.32 -7.35 1.02
CA GLU A 85 11.34 -5.89 1.22
C GLU A 85 10.32 -5.20 0.32
N ILE A 86 9.48 -4.36 0.94
CA ILE A 86 8.45 -3.56 0.27
C ILE A 86 8.88 -2.11 0.20
N GLY A 87 8.86 -1.55 -1.00
CA GLY A 87 9.25 -0.18 -1.27
C GLY A 87 9.03 0.17 -2.74
N GLU A 88 9.54 1.34 -3.13
CA GLU A 88 9.27 1.90 -4.44
C GLU A 88 10.28 1.38 -5.47
N PRO A 89 9.84 0.87 -6.64
CA PRO A 89 10.77 0.40 -7.67
C PRO A 89 11.77 1.46 -8.13
N GLU A 90 11.40 2.75 -8.08
CA GLU A 90 12.29 3.86 -8.42
C GLU A 90 13.45 4.07 -7.43
N ASP A 91 13.27 3.63 -6.18
CA ASP A 91 14.32 3.59 -5.16
C ASP A 91 15.17 2.30 -5.23
N GLY A 92 14.90 1.43 -6.20
CA GLY A 92 15.66 0.20 -6.45
C GLY A 92 15.07 -1.07 -5.82
N PHE A 93 13.81 -1.05 -5.39
CA PHE A 93 13.13 -2.24 -4.88
C PHE A 93 12.67 -3.17 -6.00
N ASP A 94 13.13 -4.42 -5.99
CA ASP A 94 12.80 -5.40 -7.02
C ASP A 94 11.38 -5.97 -6.86
N PHE A 95 10.70 -6.21 -7.99
CA PHE A 95 9.44 -6.95 -7.99
C PHE A 95 9.67 -8.42 -7.62
N LYS A 96 8.74 -8.96 -6.82
CA LYS A 96 8.59 -10.39 -6.63
C LYS A 96 7.61 -10.96 -7.64
N TYR A 97 7.98 -12.08 -8.26
CA TYR A 97 7.11 -12.88 -9.10
C TYR A 97 6.83 -14.22 -8.42
N TRP A 98 5.62 -14.73 -8.61
CA TRP A 98 5.18 -16.03 -8.06
C TRP A 98 4.98 -16.99 -9.23
N GLU A 99 5.48 -18.23 -9.09
CA GLU A 99 5.33 -19.33 -10.05
C GLU A 99 4.00 -20.09 -9.88
#